data_AF-A0A258V5F0-F1
#
_entry.id   AF-A0A258V5F0-F1
#
_cell.length_a   1.000
_cell.length_b   1.000
_cell.length_c   1.000
_cell.angle_alpha   90.00
_cell.angle_beta   90.00
_cell.angle_gamma   90.00
#
_symmetry.space_group_name_H-M   'P 1'
#
loop_
_entity.id
_entity.type
_entity.pdbx_description
1 polymer ?
#
loop_
_entity_poly.entity_id
_entity_poly.type
_entity_poly.pdbx_seq_one_letter_code
_entity_poly.pdbx_strand_id
1 'polypeptide(L)'
;MNRFANLADRKPTDEATVQTAPASPVAQILTPPSRVGRKAISGYFSPELSLALHTCARRHGLSLQDLMAEAFDDVLRKYGESPIGQ
;
A
#
# COMPACT_ATOMS: atom_id res chain seq x y z
N MET A 1 0.72 -2.79 27.94
CA MET A 1 2.02 -2.21 27.53
C MET A 1 1.83 -1.29 26.33
N ASN A 2 2.19 -0.01 26.44
CA ASN A 2 1.97 1.02 25.41
C ASN A 2 2.95 0.87 24.22
N ARG A 3 2.42 0.63 23.02
CA ARG A 3 3.19 0.54 21.74
C ARG A 3 3.65 1.88 21.18
N PHE A 4 3.33 2.99 21.83
CA PHE A 4 3.59 4.35 21.34
C PHE A 4 4.92 4.94 21.82
N ALA A 5 5.67 4.24 22.68
CA ALA A 5 6.91 4.77 23.26
C ALA A 5 8.08 4.91 22.26
N ASN A 6 7.97 4.36 21.04
CA ASN A 6 9.06 4.34 20.05
C ASN A 6 8.91 5.34 18.90
N LEU A 7 7.91 6.22 18.92
CA LEU A 7 7.61 7.09 17.77
C LEU A 7 8.19 8.51 17.86
N ALA A 8 8.72 8.93 19.01
CA ALA A 8 9.11 10.32 19.24
C ALA A 8 10.58 10.67 18.89
N ASP A 9 11.44 9.70 18.56
CA ASP A 9 12.89 9.93 18.47
C ASP A 9 13.53 9.70 17.09
N ARG A 10 12.73 9.71 16.01
CA ARG A 10 13.31 9.68 14.65
C ARG A 10 13.61 11.09 14.18
N LYS A 11 14.81 11.58 14.50
CA LYS A 11 15.42 12.71 13.79
C LYS A 11 15.80 12.28 12.36
N PRO A 12 15.59 13.13 11.34
CA PRO A 12 16.05 12.85 10.00
C PRO A 12 17.56 13.10 9.92
N THR A 13 18.34 12.05 9.72
CA THR A 13 19.75 12.17 9.30
C THR A 13 19.81 11.98 7.80
N ASP A 14 19.92 13.11 7.12
CA ASP A 14 20.54 13.20 5.81
C ASP A 14 22.04 12.92 6.00
N GLU A 15 22.55 11.88 5.35
CA GLU A 15 23.86 11.88 4.69
C GLU A 15 24.10 10.52 4.02
N ALA A 16 24.36 10.60 2.72
CA ALA A 16 24.75 9.49 1.87
C ALA A 16 26.07 8.85 2.35
N THR A 17 26.07 7.54 2.53
CA THR A 17 27.31 6.74 2.51
C THR A 17 27.01 5.43 1.80
N VAL A 18 27.65 5.27 0.64
CA VAL A 18 27.68 4.02 -0.12
C VAL A 18 28.58 3.06 0.66
N GLN A 19 27.98 2.12 1.40
CA GLN A 19 28.69 1.01 2.04
C GLN A 19 28.24 -0.30 1.42
N THR A 20 29.15 -0.89 0.64
CA THR A 20 29.06 -2.26 0.14
C THR A 20 29.22 -3.22 1.32
N ALA A 21 28.08 -3.65 1.90
CA ALA A 21 28.03 -4.69 2.93
C ALA A 21 27.92 -6.10 2.27
N PRO A 22 28.52 -7.14 2.88
CA PRO A 22 28.51 -8.49 2.32
C PRO A 22 27.09 -9.06 2.27
N ALA A 23 26.81 -9.83 1.22
CA ALA A 23 25.50 -10.42 0.96
C ALA A 23 25.03 -11.26 2.15
N SER A 24 24.07 -10.72 2.89
CA SER A 24 23.31 -11.47 3.89
C SER A 24 22.55 -12.60 3.18
N PRO A 25 22.37 -13.78 3.80
CA PRO A 25 21.60 -14.86 3.20
C PRO A 25 20.23 -14.31 2.85
N VAL A 26 19.84 -14.48 1.58
CA VAL A 26 18.54 -14.05 1.05
C VAL A 26 17.48 -14.75 1.90
N ALA A 27 16.95 -14.05 2.90
CA ALA A 27 15.80 -14.51 3.64
C ALA A 27 14.73 -14.78 2.58
N GLN A 28 14.28 -16.03 2.47
CA GLN A 28 13.19 -16.37 1.58
C GLN A 28 12.00 -15.51 2.00
N ILE A 29 11.72 -14.45 1.22
CA ILE A 29 10.60 -13.57 1.48
C ILE A 29 9.37 -14.40 1.16
N LEU A 30 8.80 -15.04 2.17
CA LEU A 30 7.52 -15.72 2.06
C LEU A 30 6.51 -14.66 1.63
N THR A 31 6.01 -14.78 0.41
CA THR A 31 4.93 -13.93 -0.10
C THR A 31 3.75 -14.05 0.87
N PRO A 32 3.30 -12.94 1.49
CA PRO A 32 2.14 -12.97 2.35
C PRO A 32 0.95 -13.60 1.61
N PRO A 33 0.10 -14.39 2.28
CA PRO A 33 -1.06 -15.03 1.65
C PRO A 33 -1.94 -14.05 0.85
N SER A 34 -2.06 -12.80 1.33
CA SER A 34 -2.81 -11.73 0.66
C SER A 34 -2.23 -11.27 -0.69
N ARG A 35 -0.99 -11.68 -1.03
CA ARG A 35 -0.30 -11.32 -2.28
C ARG A 35 -0.14 -12.49 -3.24
N VAL A 36 -0.51 -13.70 -2.84
CA VAL A 36 -0.45 -14.88 -3.72
C VAL A 36 -1.45 -14.71 -4.86
N GLY A 37 -0.99 -14.84 -6.11
CA GLY A 37 -1.83 -14.67 -7.30
C GLY A 37 -2.27 -13.23 -7.59
N ARG A 38 -1.80 -12.25 -6.82
CA ARG A 38 -2.17 -10.83 -6.99
C ARG A 38 -0.99 -10.00 -7.45
N LYS A 39 -1.26 -8.99 -8.29
CA LYS A 39 -0.27 -8.00 -8.74
C LYS A 39 -0.53 -6.66 -8.05
N ALA A 40 0.53 -6.00 -7.61
CA ALA A 40 0.42 -4.66 -7.06
C ALA A 40 0.14 -3.64 -8.17
N ILE A 41 -0.82 -2.75 -7.93
CA ILE A 41 -1.09 -1.58 -8.78
C ILE A 41 -0.70 -0.35 -7.97
N SER A 42 0.16 0.49 -8.53
CA SER A 42 0.70 1.67 -7.84
C SER A 42 0.74 2.88 -8.76
N GLY A 43 0.38 4.05 -8.21
CA GLY A 43 0.51 5.35 -8.87
C GLY A 43 0.87 6.43 -7.85
N TYR A 44 1.39 7.55 -8.33
CA TYR A 44 1.68 8.72 -7.49
C TYR A 44 0.44 9.62 -7.44
N PHE A 45 -0.02 9.93 -6.22
CA PHE A 45 -1.21 10.74 -5.96
C PHE A 45 -0.89 11.82 -4.93
N SER A 46 -1.72 12.86 -4.86
CA SER A 46 -1.57 13.88 -3.81
C SER A 46 -1.81 13.26 -2.42
N PRO A 47 -1.11 13.76 -1.37
CA PRO A 47 -1.36 13.33 0.00
C PRO A 47 -2.82 13.51 0.43
N GLU A 48 -3.45 14.59 -0.05
CA GLU A 48 -4.84 14.93 0.23
C GLU A 48 -5.81 13.88 -0.34
N LEU A 49 -5.58 13.42 -1.57
CA LEU A 49 -6.40 12.38 -2.18
C LEU A 49 -6.24 11.05 -1.43
N SER A 50 -5.01 10.68 -1.07
CA SER A 50 -4.74 9.48 -0.28
C SER A 50 -5.50 9.50 1.05
N LEU A 51 -5.46 10.62 1.76
CA LEU A 51 -6.20 10.80 3.01
C LEU A 51 -7.72 10.71 2.81
N ALA A 52 -8.24 11.35 1.75
CA ALA A 52 -9.66 11.33 1.44
C ALA A 52 -10.16 9.90 1.14
N LEU A 53 -9.43 9.13 0.34
CA LEU A 53 -9.77 7.74 0.02
C LEU A 53 -9.74 6.84 1.26
N HIS A 54 -8.71 6.96 2.10
CA HIS A 54 -8.64 6.21 3.36
C HIS A 54 -9.80 6.56 4.31
N THR A 55 -10.16 7.84 4.40
CA THR A 55 -11.27 8.30 5.25
C THR A 55 -12.61 7.80 4.71
N CYS A 56 -12.78 7.82 3.39
CA CYS A 56 -13.96 7.29 2.70
C CYS A 56 -14.13 5.80 3.02
N ALA A 57 -13.12 4.98 2.73
CA ALA A 57 -13.17 3.54 2.98
C ALA A 57 -13.57 3.21 4.43
N ARG A 58 -12.95 3.89 5.42
CA ARG A 58 -13.28 3.70 6.83
C ARG A 58 -14.71 4.08 7.18
N ARG A 59 -15.24 5.17 6.63
CA ARG A 59 -16.63 5.60 6.88
C ARG A 59 -17.64 4.56 6.42
N HIS A 60 -17.32 3.84 5.36
CA HIS A 60 -18.14 2.79 4.78
C HIS A 60 -17.81 1.38 5.30
N GLY A 61 -16.86 1.24 6.24
CA GLY A 61 -16.47 -0.06 6.79
C GLY A 61 -15.71 -0.96 5.80
N LEU A 62 -15.13 -0.38 4.75
CA LEU A 62 -14.40 -1.09 3.71
C LEU A 62 -12.89 -0.99 3.94
N SER A 63 -12.13 -1.96 3.41
CA SER A 63 -10.69 -1.75 3.24
C SER A 63 -10.45 -0.78 2.07
N LEU A 64 -9.27 -0.12 2.05
CA LEU A 64 -8.91 0.72 0.91
C LEU A 64 -8.87 -0.12 -0.39
N GLN A 65 -8.43 -1.38 -0.31
CA GLN A 65 -8.38 -2.27 -1.46
C GLN A 65 -9.78 -2.53 -2.03
N ASP A 66 -10.79 -2.76 -1.16
CA ASP A 66 -12.17 -3.00 -1.60
C ASP A 66 -12.77 -1.75 -2.26
N LEU A 67 -12.53 -0.58 -1.68
CA LEU A 67 -12.96 0.69 -2.29
C LEU A 67 -12.31 0.92 -3.65
N MET A 68 -11.02 0.60 -3.80
CA MET A 68 -10.33 0.73 -5.08
C MET A 68 -10.79 -0.31 -6.09
N ALA A 69 -11.07 -1.54 -5.67
CA ALA A 69 -11.65 -2.59 -6.52
C ALA A 69 -12.98 -2.15 -7.13
N GLU A 70 -13.87 -1.58 -6.31
CA GLU A 70 -15.15 -1.01 -6.77
C GLU A 70 -14.93 0.09 -7.81
N ALA A 71 -14.04 1.04 -7.53
CA ALA A 71 -13.72 2.13 -8.45
C ALA A 71 -13.12 1.61 -9.77
N PHE A 72 -12.29 0.57 -9.74
CA PHE A 72 -11.74 -0.04 -10.94
C PHE A 72 -12.81 -0.76 -11.77
N ASP A 73 -13.71 -1.48 -11.12
CA ASP A 73 -14.84 -2.12 -11.81
C ASP A 73 -15.73 -1.08 -12.50
N ASP A 74 -16.00 0.05 -11.87
CA ASP A 74 -16.78 1.13 -12.47
C ASP A 74 -16.08 1.75 -13.69
N VAL A 75 -14.75 1.90 -13.63
CA VAL A 75 -13.95 2.32 -14.78
C VAL A 75 -14.04 1.28 -15.91
N LEU A 76 -13.86 -0.02 -15.61
CA LEU A 76 -13.93 -1.07 -16.62
C LEU A 76 -15.31 -1.12 -17.30
N ARG A 77 -16.39 -1.09 -16.50
CA ARG A 77 -17.77 -1.03 -17.02
C ARG A 77 -17.99 0.17 -17.94
N LYS A 78 -17.48 1.35 -17.55
CA LYS A 78 -17.57 2.57 -18.36
C LYS A 78 -16.93 2.40 -19.75
N TYR A 79 -15.91 1.57 -19.88
CA TYR A 79 -15.23 1.28 -21.15
C TYR A 79 -15.72 0.00 -21.84
N GLY A 80 -16.76 -0.65 -21.33
CA GLY A 80 -17.30 -1.90 -21.90
C GLY A 80 -16.50 -3.16 -21.57
N GLU A 81 -15.56 -3.06 -20.63
CA GLU A 81 -14.74 -4.16 -20.16
C GLU A 81 -15.43 -4.93 -19.02
N SER A 82 -15.04 -6.20 -18.85
CA SER A 82 -15.56 -7.02 -17.75
C SER A 82 -14.99 -6.55 -16.40
N PRO A 83 -15.81 -6.38 -15.35
CA PRO A 83 -15.33 -6.03 -14.01
C PRO A 83 -14.55 -7.18 -13.38
N ILE A 84 -13.29 -6.92 -13.01
CA ILE A 84 -12.33 -7.92 -12.49
C ILE A 84 -11.53 -7.39 -11.28
N GLY A 85 -12.03 -6.37 -10.59
CA GLY A 85 -11.32 -5.67 -9.51
C GLY A 85 -11.13 -6.46 -8.21
N GLN A 86 -11.73 -7.64 -8.07
CA GLN A 86 -11.75 -8.48 -6.85
C GLN A 86 -10.48 -9.33 -6.64
#